data_AF-A0A945KNL0-F1
#
_entry.id   AF-A0A945KNL0-F1
#
_cell.length_a   1.000
_cell.length_b   1.000
_cell.length_c   1.000
_cell.angle_alpha   90.00
_cell.angle_beta   90.00
_cell.angle_gamma   90.00
#
_symmetry.space_group_name_H-M   'P 1'
#
loop_
_entity.id
_entity.type
_entity.pdbx_description
1 polymer ?
#
loop_
_entity_poly.entity_id
_entity_poly.type
_entity_poly.pdbx_seq_one_letter_code
_entity_poly.pdbx_strand_id
1 'polypeptide(L)'
;MVTAKVFDVDVDDALRQTLDYWRRLCGQRRMPARKDLNPADIPRLLPKLMLAEVANPTAKTGPNSHAGNATASALVQAPQFRFRLVGTEVTGQFGTELTGLRLSEVDYGAQADAVAALYRRVLDCGEPQFARIDFTLGPGLPVQMEHLLLPLSDDGSHVNMILAVLHCQ
;
A
#
# COMPACT_ATOMS: atom_id res chain seq x y z
N MET A 1 -16.81 19.06 7.33
CA MET A 1 -16.82 19.23 5.86
C MET A 1 -15.57 18.54 5.35
N VAL A 2 -15.68 17.28 4.90
CA VAL A 2 -14.53 16.48 4.47
C VAL A 2 -14.29 16.80 3.00
N THR A 3 -13.21 17.53 2.73
CA THR A 3 -12.78 17.86 1.37
C THR A 3 -12.33 16.59 0.70
N ALA A 4 -13.07 16.13 -0.31
CA ALA A 4 -12.56 15.21 -1.31
C ALA A 4 -11.26 15.81 -1.85
N LYS A 5 -10.11 15.20 -1.54
CA LYS A 5 -8.84 15.60 -2.15
C LYS A 5 -9.00 15.36 -3.65
N VAL A 6 -9.24 16.45 -4.37
CA VAL A 6 -9.12 16.51 -5.82
C VAL A 6 -7.74 15.93 -6.13
N PHE A 7 -7.72 14.81 -6.85
CA PHE A 7 -6.50 14.22 -7.39
C PHE A 7 -5.90 15.28 -8.31
N ASP A 8 -4.86 15.96 -7.83
CA ASP A 8 -4.24 17.07 -8.54
C ASP A 8 -3.71 16.62 -9.91
N VAL A 9 -3.61 17.55 -10.85
CA VAL A 9 -3.54 17.30 -12.30
C VAL A 9 -2.19 16.71 -12.75
N ASP A 10 -1.22 16.62 -11.82
CA ASP A 10 0.16 16.15 -12.04
C ASP A 10 0.43 14.71 -11.55
N VAL A 11 -0.61 13.90 -11.35
CA VAL A 11 -0.46 12.47 -11.04
C VAL A 11 -0.01 11.74 -12.30
N ASP A 12 1.10 10.98 -12.21
CA ASP A 12 1.64 10.17 -13.31
C ASP A 12 0.55 9.31 -13.98
N ASP A 13 0.63 9.18 -15.31
CA ASP A 13 -0.32 8.45 -16.14
C ASP A 13 -0.58 7.02 -15.60
N ALA A 14 0.43 6.36 -15.02
CA ALA A 14 0.29 5.04 -14.42
C ALA A 14 -0.64 5.03 -13.19
N LEU A 15 -0.55 6.02 -12.31
CA LEU A 15 -1.39 6.11 -11.11
C LEU A 15 -2.83 6.46 -11.48
N ARG A 16 -3.04 7.36 -12.44
CA ARG A 16 -4.38 7.65 -12.96
C ARG A 16 -5.01 6.42 -13.61
N GLN A 17 -4.27 5.71 -14.46
CA GLN A 17 -4.73 4.45 -15.07
C GLN A 17 -5.10 3.38 -14.03
N THR A 18 -4.31 3.26 -12.97
CA THR A 18 -4.60 2.32 -11.88
C THR A 18 -5.91 2.68 -11.18
N LEU A 19 -6.12 3.95 -10.86
CA LEU A 19 -7.34 4.41 -10.22
C LEU A 19 -8.57 4.21 -11.11
N ASP A 20 -8.46 4.50 -12.40
CA ASP A 20 -9.55 4.32 -13.36
C ASP A 20 -9.87 2.83 -13.59
N TYR A 21 -8.87 1.96 -13.60
CA TYR A 21 -9.07 0.51 -13.58
C TYR A 21 -9.85 0.07 -12.34
N TRP A 22 -9.41 0.51 -11.16
CA TRP A 22 -10.07 0.17 -9.90
C TRP A 22 -11.53 0.66 -9.85
N ARG A 23 -11.79 1.90 -10.28
CA ARG A 23 -13.15 2.46 -10.37
C ARG A 23 -14.05 1.64 -11.29
N ARG A 24 -13.51 1.19 -12.43
CA ARG A 24 -14.24 0.33 -13.36
C ARG A 24 -14.63 -1.02 -12.74
N LEU A 25 -13.75 -1.61 -11.92
CA LEU A 25 -14.05 -2.85 -11.21
C LEU A 25 -15.08 -2.69 -10.09
N CYS A 26 -15.15 -1.52 -9.46
CA CYS A 26 -16.15 -1.22 -8.44
C CYS A 26 -17.58 -1.38 -9.00
N GLY A 27 -17.81 -0.87 -10.22
CA GLY A 27 -19.14 -0.81 -10.80
C GLY A 27 -20.08 -0.01 -9.89
N GLN A 28 -21.11 -0.67 -9.34
CA GLN A 28 -22.03 -0.06 -8.36
C GLN A 28 -21.61 -0.26 -6.90
N ARG A 29 -20.59 -1.07 -6.62
CA ARG A 29 -20.07 -1.31 -5.26
C ARG A 29 -19.13 -0.18 -4.84
N ARG A 30 -18.92 -0.02 -3.54
CA ARG A 30 -17.91 0.92 -3.01
C ARG A 30 -16.48 0.48 -3.29
N MET A 31 -16.24 -0.83 -3.31
CA MET A 31 -14.92 -1.44 -3.46
C MET A 31 -15.04 -2.71 -4.32
N PRO A 32 -14.03 -3.05 -5.13
CA PRO A 32 -13.96 -4.33 -5.80
C PRO A 32 -13.43 -5.40 -4.84
N ALA A 33 -13.74 -6.65 -5.14
CA ALA A 33 -13.17 -7.80 -4.46
C ALA A 33 -11.80 -8.14 -5.08
N ARG A 34 -10.94 -8.85 -4.35
CA ARG A 34 -9.64 -9.26 -4.91
C ARG A 34 -9.79 -10.10 -6.17
N LYS A 35 -10.79 -10.98 -6.22
CA LYS A 35 -11.08 -11.84 -7.37
C LYS A 35 -11.45 -11.09 -8.65
N ASP A 36 -11.85 -9.82 -8.53
CA ASP A 36 -12.21 -9.00 -9.69
C ASP A 36 -10.96 -8.44 -10.40
N LEU A 37 -9.81 -8.42 -9.73
CA LEU A 37 -8.55 -7.99 -10.33
C LEU A 37 -7.99 -9.09 -11.23
N ASN A 38 -7.83 -8.75 -12.52
CA ASN A 38 -7.15 -9.57 -13.50
C ASN A 38 -5.80 -8.92 -13.87
N PRO A 39 -4.65 -9.53 -13.51
CA PRO A 39 -3.32 -9.01 -13.83
C PRO A 39 -3.09 -8.72 -15.32
N ALA A 40 -3.76 -9.47 -16.21
CA ALA A 40 -3.64 -9.30 -17.65
C ALA A 40 -4.20 -7.96 -18.17
N ASP A 41 -5.06 -7.29 -17.40
CA ASP A 41 -5.62 -5.99 -17.76
C ASP A 41 -4.64 -4.83 -17.50
N ILE A 42 -3.63 -5.06 -16.64
CA ILE A 42 -2.73 -4.03 -16.11
C ILE A 42 -1.25 -4.45 -16.15
N PRO A 43 -0.74 -5.04 -17.25
CA PRO A 43 0.60 -5.64 -17.28
C PRO A 43 1.73 -4.62 -17.01
N ARG A 44 1.54 -3.35 -17.38
CA ARG A 44 2.50 -2.26 -17.15
C ARG A 44 2.57 -1.82 -15.68
N LEU A 45 1.53 -2.08 -14.91
CA LEU A 45 1.46 -1.70 -13.50
C LEU A 45 2.00 -2.80 -12.58
N LEU A 46 2.04 -4.06 -13.04
CA LEU A 46 2.51 -5.21 -12.26
C LEU A 46 3.90 -5.03 -11.63
N PRO A 47 4.91 -4.44 -12.30
CA PRO A 47 6.23 -4.22 -11.68
C PRO A 47 6.20 -3.25 -10.49
N LYS A 48 5.22 -2.34 -10.44
CA LYS A 48 5.12 -1.24 -9.45
C LYS A 48 4.08 -1.49 -8.36
N LEU A 49 3.41 -2.64 -8.42
CA LEU A 49 2.21 -2.94 -7.64
C LEU A 49 2.53 -3.80 -6.43
N MET A 50 1.84 -3.55 -5.33
CA MET A 50 1.86 -4.38 -4.13
C MET A 50 0.43 -4.79 -3.77
N LEU A 51 0.26 -6.00 -3.27
CA LEU A 51 -0.99 -6.45 -2.69
C LEU A 51 -0.76 -6.77 -1.21
N ALA A 52 -1.40 -6.00 -0.34
CA ALA A 52 -1.33 -6.17 1.10
C ALA A 52 -2.65 -6.74 1.63
N GLU A 53 -2.59 -7.85 2.35
CA GLU A 53 -3.74 -8.43 3.04
C GLU A 53 -3.78 -7.97 4.49
N VAL A 54 -4.97 -7.64 4.99
CA VAL A 54 -5.20 -7.44 6.42
C VAL A 54 -5.07 -8.80 7.10
N ALA A 55 -3.96 -9.03 7.79
CA ALA A 55 -3.73 -10.23 8.58
C ALA A 55 -4.72 -10.28 9.74
N ASN A 56 -5.40 -11.41 9.85
CA ASN A 56 -6.27 -11.70 10.97
C ASN A 56 -5.45 -11.67 12.27
N PRO A 57 -5.89 -11.00 13.35
CA PRO A 57 -5.10 -10.85 14.58
C PRO A 57 -4.76 -12.17 15.29
N THR A 58 -5.26 -13.31 14.84
CA THR A 58 -5.03 -14.64 15.44
C THR A 58 -3.81 -15.39 14.91
N ALA A 59 -3.08 -14.87 13.91
CA ALA A 59 -1.89 -15.52 13.38
C ALA A 59 -0.65 -15.18 14.21
N LYS A 60 -0.21 -16.16 15.03
CA LYS A 60 1.01 -16.15 15.85
C LYS A 60 2.18 -15.42 15.17
N THR A 61 2.73 -14.41 15.85
CA THR A 61 4.00 -13.77 15.51
C THR A 61 5.07 -14.84 15.33
N GLY A 62 5.70 -14.90 14.16
CA GLY A 62 6.79 -15.83 13.88
C GLY A 62 8.04 -15.51 14.74
N PRO A 63 8.91 -16.48 14.99
CA PRO A 63 9.99 -16.37 15.99
C PRO A 63 11.16 -15.45 15.63
N ASN A 64 11.13 -14.72 14.51
CA ASN A 64 12.29 -13.95 14.03
C ASN A 64 11.99 -12.45 13.99
N SER A 65 11.84 -11.84 15.17
CA SER A 65 11.87 -10.38 15.33
C SER A 65 13.26 -9.99 15.85
N HIS A 66 14.18 -9.60 14.97
CA HIS A 66 15.38 -8.87 15.40
C HIS A 66 14.95 -7.43 15.69
N ALA A 67 14.34 -7.23 16.86
CA ALA A 67 13.95 -5.93 17.37
C ALA A 67 15.21 -5.16 17.81
N GLY A 68 15.80 -4.41 16.88
CA GLY A 68 16.64 -3.27 17.22
C GLY A 68 15.75 -2.15 17.77
N ASN A 69 15.88 -1.89 19.08
CA ASN A 69 15.48 -0.68 19.82
C ASN A 69 14.35 0.21 19.24
N ALA A 70 13.10 -0.26 19.31
CA ALA A 70 11.94 0.57 18.98
C ALA A 70 11.59 1.54 20.13
N THR A 71 11.83 2.84 19.94
CA THR A 71 10.83 3.85 20.31
C THR A 71 9.48 3.39 19.73
N ALA A 72 8.40 3.50 20.49
CA ALA A 72 7.09 3.00 20.07
C ALA A 72 6.65 3.63 18.73
N SER A 73 6.97 2.98 17.62
CA SER A 73 6.63 3.41 16.26
C SER A 73 5.16 3.11 15.99
N ALA A 74 4.48 4.00 15.27
CA ALA A 74 3.08 3.84 14.89
C ALA A 74 2.83 2.59 14.02
N LEU A 75 3.89 1.97 13.46
CA LEU A 75 3.84 0.66 12.82
C LEU A 75 3.46 -0.48 13.78
N VAL A 76 3.78 -0.38 15.08
CA VAL A 76 3.39 -1.37 16.10
C VAL A 76 1.87 -1.38 16.31
N GLN A 77 1.21 -0.24 16.11
CA GLN A 77 -0.24 -0.10 16.19
C GLN A 77 -0.91 -0.10 14.81
N ALA A 78 -0.17 -0.36 13.74
CA ALA A 78 -0.77 -0.51 12.43
C ALA A 78 -1.61 -1.80 12.44
N PRO A 79 -2.76 -1.82 11.74
CA PRO A 79 -3.41 -3.07 11.39
C PRO A 79 -2.35 -4.01 10.79
N GLN A 80 -2.33 -5.27 11.22
CA GLN A 80 -1.30 -6.19 10.76
C GLN A 80 -1.53 -6.43 9.27
N PHE A 81 -0.74 -5.82 8.39
CA PHE A 81 -0.79 -6.10 6.96
C PHE A 81 0.32 -7.06 6.60
N ARG A 82 0.05 -7.99 5.68
CA ARG A 82 1.06 -8.86 5.08
C ARG A 82 1.07 -8.68 3.57
N PHE A 83 2.25 -8.44 3.00
CA PHE A 83 2.40 -8.39 1.55
C PHE A 83 2.26 -9.80 0.96
N ARG A 84 1.32 -9.95 0.02
CA ARG A 84 1.05 -11.20 -0.71
C ARG A 84 1.66 -11.22 -2.10
N LEU A 85 1.87 -10.03 -2.66
CA LEU A 85 2.52 -9.83 -3.94
C LEU A 85 3.21 -8.49 -3.91
N VAL A 86 4.44 -8.44 -4.44
CA VAL A 86 5.20 -7.21 -4.62
C VAL A 86 5.83 -7.27 -6.00
N GLY A 87 5.65 -6.19 -6.76
CA GLY A 87 6.19 -6.04 -8.10
C GLY A 87 7.70 -5.90 -8.08
N THR A 88 8.32 -6.31 -9.18
CA THR A 88 9.80 -6.40 -9.29
C THR A 88 10.51 -5.05 -9.19
N GLU A 89 9.88 -3.94 -9.61
CA GLU A 89 10.45 -2.59 -9.48
C GLU A 89 10.43 -2.13 -8.02
N VAL A 90 9.38 -2.48 -7.28
CA VAL A 90 9.28 -2.19 -5.84
C VAL A 90 10.36 -2.97 -5.07
N THR A 91 10.52 -4.26 -5.35
CA THR A 91 11.60 -5.07 -4.75
C THR A 91 12.98 -4.46 -5.05
N GLY A 92 13.19 -3.95 -6.26
CA GLY A 92 14.41 -3.23 -6.63
C GLY A 92 14.64 -1.94 -5.84
N GLN A 93 13.59 -1.14 -5.60
CA GLN A 93 13.68 0.11 -4.82
C GLN A 93 14.01 -0.15 -3.35
N PHE A 94 13.34 -1.10 -2.72
CA PHE A 94 13.57 -1.43 -1.31
C PHE A 94 14.81 -2.30 -1.08
N GLY A 95 15.41 -2.83 -2.15
CA GLY A 95 16.63 -3.65 -2.09
C GLY A 95 16.46 -4.99 -1.38
N THR A 96 15.22 -5.39 -1.06
CA THR A 96 14.90 -6.62 -0.36
C THR A 96 13.55 -7.16 -0.83
N GLU A 97 13.38 -8.48 -0.76
CA GLU A 97 12.12 -9.12 -1.09
C GLU A 97 11.10 -8.85 0.01
N LEU A 98 10.04 -8.11 -0.35
CA LEU A 98 9.00 -7.69 0.59
C LEU A 98 7.85 -8.69 0.69
N THR A 99 7.72 -9.62 -0.27
CA THR A 99 6.65 -10.63 -0.26
C THR A 99 6.72 -11.49 1.00
N GLY A 100 5.59 -11.61 1.70
CA GLY A 100 5.47 -12.38 2.94
C GLY A 100 5.75 -11.58 4.21
N LEU A 101 6.44 -10.43 4.11
CA LEU A 101 6.69 -9.53 5.23
C LEU A 101 5.42 -8.80 5.68
N ARG A 102 5.39 -8.44 6.96
CA ARG A 102 4.42 -7.52 7.52
C ARG A 102 4.78 -6.08 7.18
N LEU A 103 3.79 -5.20 7.09
CA LEU A 103 4.03 -3.75 6.95
C LEU A 103 4.99 -3.23 8.03
N SER A 104 4.86 -3.70 9.27
CA SER A 104 5.74 -3.30 10.38
C SER A 104 7.17 -3.88 10.30
N GLU A 105 7.41 -4.86 9.43
CA GLU A 105 8.72 -5.51 9.25
C GLU A 105 9.55 -4.85 8.13
N VAL A 106 8.95 -3.95 7.35
CA VAL A 106 9.64 -3.21 6.30
C VAL A 106 10.31 -1.97 6.87
N ASP A 107 11.56 -1.74 6.49
CA ASP A 107 12.29 -0.53 6.84
C ASP A 107 11.83 0.64 5.95
N TYR A 108 11.02 1.52 6.53
CA TYR A 108 10.57 2.78 5.92
C TYR A 108 11.37 3.99 6.43
N GLY A 109 12.41 3.76 7.23
CA GLY A 109 13.17 4.80 7.91
C GLY A 109 12.28 5.77 8.70
N ALA A 110 12.55 7.07 8.56
CA ALA A 110 11.80 8.13 9.23
C ALA A 110 10.30 8.20 8.82
N GLN A 111 9.90 7.54 7.73
CA GLN A 111 8.54 7.60 7.19
C GLN A 111 7.62 6.48 7.66
N ALA A 112 8.11 5.59 8.54
CA ALA A 112 7.34 4.51 9.16
C ALA A 112 5.94 4.94 9.61
N ASP A 113 5.84 6.05 10.36
CA ASP A 113 4.57 6.51 10.90
C ASP A 113 3.63 7.10 9.84
N ALA A 114 4.19 7.77 8.82
CA ALA A 114 3.43 8.31 7.70
C ALA A 114 2.82 7.19 6.85
N VAL A 115 3.60 6.14 6.57
CA VAL A 115 3.14 4.94 5.86
C VAL A 115 2.06 4.21 6.67
N ALA A 116 2.29 3.99 7.97
CA ALA A 116 1.31 3.36 8.85
C ALA A 116 -0.02 4.12 8.86
N ALA A 117 0.04 5.45 8.97
CA ALA A 117 -1.15 6.31 8.95
C ALA A 117 -1.90 6.25 7.61
N LEU A 118 -1.16 6.15 6.49
CA LEU A 118 -1.76 6.03 5.16
C LEU A 118 -2.56 4.73 5.02
N TYR A 119 -1.99 3.59 5.41
CA TYR A 119 -2.68 2.29 5.42
C TYR A 119 -3.90 2.29 6.36
N ARG A 120 -3.77 2.88 7.55
CA ARG A 120 -4.87 2.98 8.51
C ARG A 120 -6.05 3.79 7.95
N ARG A 121 -5.79 4.93 7.31
CA ARG A 121 -6.82 5.74 6.66
C ARG A 121 -7.63 4.94 5.65
N VAL A 122 -6.98 4.10 4.83
CA VAL A 122 -7.69 3.25 3.85
C VAL A 122 -8.67 2.31 4.55
N LEU A 123 -8.28 1.69 5.67
CA LEU A 123 -9.20 0.84 6.44
C LEU A 123 -10.36 1.62 7.02
N ASP A 124 -10.09 2.80 7.57
CA ASP A 124 -11.09 3.59 8.28
C ASP A 124 -12.18 4.13 7.34
N CYS A 125 -11.82 4.57 6.12
CA CYS A 125 -12.77 5.16 5.18
C CYS A 125 -13.27 4.20 4.09
N GLY A 126 -12.49 3.18 3.73
CA GLY A 126 -12.78 2.33 2.58
C GLY A 126 -12.71 3.08 1.24
N GLU A 127 -11.90 4.13 1.14
CA GLU A 127 -11.73 4.97 -0.05
C GLU A 127 -10.26 5.02 -0.53
N PRO A 128 -10.02 5.21 -1.84
CA PRO A 128 -8.69 5.45 -2.38
C PRO A 128 -7.92 6.55 -1.64
N GLN A 129 -6.66 6.27 -1.28
CA GLN A 129 -5.77 7.25 -0.65
C GLN A 129 -4.55 7.51 -1.53
N PHE A 130 -4.18 8.78 -1.63
CA PHE A 130 -2.97 9.23 -2.31
C PHE A 130 -2.08 10.03 -1.36
N ALA A 131 -0.77 9.78 -1.40
CA ALA A 131 0.22 10.55 -0.67
C ALA A 131 1.53 10.66 -1.46
N ARG A 132 2.22 11.79 -1.30
CA ARG A 132 3.63 11.94 -1.68
C ARG A 132 4.46 11.86 -0.41
N ILE A 133 5.48 11.00 -0.41
CA ILE A 133 6.34 10.76 0.75
C ILE A 133 7.79 10.75 0.28
N ASP A 134 8.64 11.54 0.92
CA ASP A 134 10.07 11.59 0.60
C ASP A 134 10.80 10.47 1.36
N PHE A 135 11.27 9.47 0.63
CA PHE A 135 12.00 8.33 1.16
C PHE A 135 13.50 8.52 1.02
N THR A 136 14.24 8.27 2.10
CA THR A 136 15.69 8.11 2.04
C THR A 136 16.00 6.63 2.05
N LEU A 137 16.25 6.05 0.87
CA LEU A 137 16.58 4.64 0.71
C LEU A 137 18.11 4.47 0.76
N GLY A 138 18.61 3.83 1.82
CA GLY A 138 20.05 3.65 2.03
C GLY A 138 20.80 4.98 2.17
N PRO A 139 22.11 5.05 1.81
CA PRO A 139 22.92 6.27 1.92
C PRO A 139 22.66 7.31 0.83
N GLY A 140 21.57 7.18 0.06
CA GLY A 140 21.26 8.01 -1.10
C GLY A 140 20.58 9.35 -0.75
N LEU A 141 20.26 10.11 -1.81
CA LEU A 141 19.41 11.29 -1.70
C LEU A 141 17.95 10.88 -1.45
N PRO A 142 17.14 11.75 -0.79
CA PRO A 142 15.72 11.51 -0.68
C PRO A 142 15.07 11.47 -2.06
N VAL A 143 14.24 10.47 -2.30
CA VAL A 143 13.42 10.30 -3.50
C VAL A 143 11.97 10.51 -3.12
N GLN A 144 11.28 11.38 -3.86
CA GLN A 144 9.84 11.55 -3.67
C GLN A 144 9.09 10.40 -4.31
N MET A 145 8.35 9.67 -3.49
CA MET A 145 7.49 8.59 -3.94
C MET A 145 6.03 9.00 -3.86
N GLU A 146 5.29 8.74 -4.92
CA GLU A 146 3.84 8.84 -4.96
C GLU A 146 3.23 7.46 -4.65
N HIS A 147 2.37 7.42 -3.65
CA HIS A 147 1.70 6.22 -3.17
C HIS A 147 0.21 6.32 -3.47
N LEU A 148 -0.32 5.39 -4.26
CA LEU A 148 -1.74 5.20 -4.44
C LEU A 148 -2.17 3.89 -3.77
N LEU A 149 -3.02 3.96 -2.75
CA LEU A 149 -3.58 2.80 -2.06
C LEU A 149 -5.08 2.70 -2.37
N LEU A 150 -5.50 1.52 -2.79
CA LEU A 150 -6.85 1.26 -3.27
C LEU A 150 -7.46 0.11 -2.46
N PRO A 151 -8.57 0.34 -1.75
CA PRO A 151 -9.18 -0.67 -0.91
C PRO A 151 -9.85 -1.76 -1.75
N LEU A 152 -9.76 -2.99 -1.26
CA LEU A 152 -10.46 -4.15 -1.78
C LEU A 152 -11.28 -4.79 -0.66
N SER A 153 -12.48 -5.26 -1.01
CA SER A 153 -13.42 -5.83 -0.06
C SER A 153 -14.17 -7.00 -0.69
N ASP A 154 -14.07 -8.18 -0.08
CA ASP A 154 -14.82 -9.37 -0.50
C ASP A 154 -16.29 -9.33 -0.04
N ASP A 155 -16.60 -8.63 1.07
CA ASP A 155 -17.95 -8.48 1.64
C ASP A 155 -18.61 -7.12 1.30
N GLY A 156 -17.88 -6.22 0.64
CA GLY A 156 -18.32 -4.87 0.30
C GLY A 156 -18.37 -3.88 1.47
N SER A 157 -18.02 -4.30 2.68
CA SER A 157 -18.16 -3.52 3.92
C SER A 157 -16.81 -3.28 4.61
N HIS A 158 -15.97 -4.31 4.72
CA HIS A 158 -14.67 -4.25 5.36
C HIS A 158 -13.55 -4.38 4.33
N VAL A 159 -12.54 -3.51 4.44
CA VAL A 159 -11.32 -3.64 3.64
C VAL A 159 -10.56 -4.87 4.16
N ASN A 160 -10.43 -5.91 3.33
CA ASN A 160 -9.64 -7.09 3.66
C ASN A 160 -8.32 -7.15 2.88
N MET A 161 -8.20 -6.37 1.80
CA MET A 161 -6.95 -6.21 1.06
C MET A 161 -6.78 -4.77 0.57
N ILE A 162 -5.54 -4.38 0.31
CA ILE A 162 -5.18 -3.10 -0.32
C ILE A 162 -4.31 -3.39 -1.52
N LEU A 163 -4.68 -2.81 -2.66
CA LEU A 163 -3.85 -2.70 -3.84
C LEU A 163 -3.06 -1.39 -3.74
N ALA A 164 -1.74 -1.46 -3.68
CA ALA A 164 -0.87 -0.29 -3.65
C ALA A 164 -0.05 -0.19 -4.93
N VAL A 165 0.17 1.03 -5.42
CA VAL A 165 1.10 1.32 -6.53
C VAL A 165 2.05 2.42 -6.08
N LEU A 166 3.33 2.19 -6.35
CA LEU A 166 4.40 3.15 -6.07
C LEU A 166 4.89 3.77 -7.38
N HIS A 167 5.15 5.06 -7.35
CA HIS A 167 5.75 5.77 -8.46
C HIS A 167 6.84 6.71 -7.96
N CYS A 168 8.03 6.66 -8.56
CA CYS A 168 9.11 7.61 -8.29
C CYS A 168 9.17 8.63 -9.43
N GLN A 169 9.28 9.91 -9.09
CA GLN A 169 9.58 10.96 -10.05
C GLN A 169 11.09 11.14 -10.27
#